data_AF-A0A9D1FIB6-F1
#
_entry.id   AF-A0A9D1FIB6-F1
#
_cell.length_a   1.000
_cell.length_b   1.000
_cell.length_c   1.000
_cell.angle_alpha   90.00
_cell.angle_beta   90.00
_cell.angle_gamma   90.00
#
_symmetry.space_group_name_H-M   'P 1'
#
loop_
_entity.id
_entity.type
_entity.pdbx_description
1 polymer ?
#
loop_
_entity_poly.entity_id
_entity_poly.type
_entity_poly.pdbx_seq_one_letter_code
_entity_poly.pdbx_strand_id
1 'polypeptide(L)' 'MNNCAFCQKKVLLKFIMSVYNLRAIDIAREINISDSLVRKHISGDRECPPVDAYIVEKVFGFKLRGCNIDG' A
#
# COMPACT_ATOMS: atom_id res chain seq x y z
N MET A 1 -16.60 9.15 16.79
CA MET A 1 -15.57 8.73 15.79
C MET A 1 -14.77 7.62 16.43
N ASN A 2 -15.20 6.37 16.22
CA ASN A 2 -14.61 5.20 16.86
C ASN A 2 -13.21 4.94 16.27
N ASN A 3 -12.30 4.43 17.09
CA ASN A 3 -10.91 4.04 16.76
C ASN A 3 -10.84 2.97 15.66
N CYS A 4 -11.19 3.32 14.42
CA CYS A 4 -11.02 2.42 13.29
C CYS A 4 -9.53 2.42 12.91
N ALA A 5 -8.82 1.37 13.29
CA ALA A 5 -7.40 1.17 12.97
C ALA A 5 -7.14 1.32 11.45
N PHE A 6 -8.09 0.89 10.61
CA PHE A 6 -8.00 1.03 9.16
C PHE A 6 -8.16 2.47 8.66
N CYS A 7 -8.97 3.30 9.35
CA CYS A 7 -9.06 4.73 9.04
C CYS A 7 -7.76 5.47 9.40
N GLN A 8 -7.07 5.06 10.45
CA GLN A 8 -5.75 5.62 10.80
C GLN A 8 -4.68 5.17 9.79
N LYS A 9 -4.68 3.88 9.40
CA LYS A 9 -3.79 3.35 8.36
C LYS A 9 -3.97 4.08 7.03
N LYS A 10 -5.20 4.40 6.62
CA LYS A 10 -5.52 5.19 5.42
C LYS A 10 -4.82 6.56 5.39
N VAL A 11 -4.83 7.29 6.50
CA VAL A 11 -4.21 8.62 6.58
C VAL A 11 -2.70 8.49 6.46
N LEU A 12 -2.10 7.54 7.19
CA LEU A 12 -0.66 7.28 7.11
C LEU A 12 -0.24 6.88 5.70
N LEU A 13 -0.96 5.95 5.06
CA LEU A 13 -0.64 5.47 3.72
C LEU A 13 -0.72 6.60 2.69
N LYS A 14 -1.76 7.43 2.77
CA LYS A 14 -1.89 8.61 1.89
C LYS A 14 -0.77 9.62 2.11
N PHE A 15 -0.36 9.84 3.36
CA PHE A 15 0.75 10.73 3.68
C PHE A 15 2.06 10.22 3.08
N ILE A 16 2.38 8.93 3.28
CA ILE A 16 3.56 8.29 2.69
C ILE A 16 3.52 8.39 1.16
N MET A 17 2.40 8.03 0.54
CA MET A 17 2.24 8.14 -0.92
C MET A 17 2.45 9.58 -1.42
N SER A 18 1.99 10.58 -0.67
CA SER A 18 2.20 11.99 -1.03
C SER A 18 3.67 12.41 -0.91
N VAL A 19 4.36 12.03 0.17
CA VAL A 19 5.78 12.38 0.39
C VAL A 19 6.68 11.75 -0.67
N TYR A 20 6.39 10.50 -1.05
CA TYR A 20 7.16 9.74 -2.03
C TYR A 20 6.62 9.86 -3.47
N ASN A 21 5.62 10.71 -3.69
CA ASN A 21 4.96 10.91 -4.99
C ASN A 21 4.52 9.60 -5.68
N LEU A 22 3.98 8.66 -4.90
CA LEU A 22 3.51 7.36 -5.36
C LEU A 22 2.05 7.47 -5.80
N ARG A 23 1.74 7.01 -7.02
CA ARG A 23 0.36 6.92 -7.51
C ARG A 23 -0.10 5.47 -7.54
N ALA A 24 -1.38 5.24 -7.26
CA ALA A 24 -1.99 3.90 -7.28
C ALA A 24 -1.75 3.16 -8.60
N ILE A 25 -1.81 3.87 -9.73
CA ILE A 25 -1.57 3.31 -11.06
C ILE A 25 -0.13 2.84 -11.27
N ASP A 26 0.84 3.53 -10.68
CA ASP A 26 2.25 3.16 -10.81
C ASP A 26 2.54 1.92 -9.96
N ILE A 27 2.00 1.89 -8.72
CA ILE A 27 2.06 0.72 -7.85
C ILE A 27 1.46 -0.49 -8.55
N ALA A 28 0.24 -0.36 -9.08
CA ALA A 28 -0.48 -1.42 -9.78
C ALA A 28 0.33 -2.01 -10.95
N ARG A 29 1.00 -1.14 -11.72
CA ARG A 29 1.86 -1.54 -12.84
C ARG A 29 3.13 -2.24 -12.39
N GLU A 30 3.78 -1.74 -11.35
CA GLU A 30 5.04 -2.32 -10.88
C GLU A 30 4.86 -3.70 -10.25
N ILE A 31 3.76 -3.94 -9.50
CA ILE A 31 3.48 -5.24 -8.87
C ILE A 31 2.48 -6.12 -9.64
N ASN A 32 2.10 -5.71 -10.84
CA ASN A 32 1.21 -6.45 -11.75
C ASN A 32 -0.16 -6.84 -11.14
N ILE A 33 -0.83 -5.89 -10.48
CA ILE A 33 -2.19 -6.08 -9.95
C ILE A 33 -3.14 -4.99 -10.47
N SER A 34 -4.45 -5.17 -10.24
CA SER A 34 -5.43 -4.19 -10.69
C SER A 34 -5.39 -2.88 -9.87
N ASP A 35 -5.47 -1.74 -10.56
CA ASP A 35 -5.53 -0.39 -9.95
C ASP A 35 -6.71 -0.26 -8.96
N SER A 36 -7.85 -0.90 -9.27
CA SER A 36 -9.00 -0.96 -8.35
C SER A 36 -8.67 -1.60 -7.01
N LEU A 37 -7.84 -2.66 -7.01
CA LEU A 37 -7.45 -3.37 -5.80
C LEU A 37 -6.49 -2.52 -4.96
N VAL A 38 -5.54 -1.82 -5.60
CA VAL A 38 -4.66 -0.83 -4.94
C VAL A 38 -5.48 0.29 -4.30
N ARG A 39 -6.48 0.83 -5.02
CA ARG A 39 -7.33 1.90 -4.49
C ARG A 39 -8.18 1.46 -3.30
N LYS A 40 -8.77 0.26 -3.36
CA LYS A 40 -9.51 -0.32 -2.22
C LYS A 40 -8.60 -0.49 -1.01
N HIS A 41 -7.34 -0.86 -1.24
CA HIS A 41 -6.35 -0.93 -0.18
C HIS A 41 -6.04 0.43 0.45
N ILE A 42 -5.72 1.42 -0.38
CA ILE A 42 -5.45 2.79 0.09
C ILE A 42 -6.67 3.39 0.79
N SER A 43 -7.88 3.06 0.35
CA SER A 43 -9.13 3.53 0.96
C SER A 43 -9.44 2.87 2.30
N GLY A 44 -8.77 1.77 2.65
CA GLY A 44 -9.04 0.95 3.83
C GLY A 44 -10.20 -0.03 3.64
N ASP A 45 -10.65 -0.25 2.41
CA ASP A 45 -11.81 -1.11 2.09
C ASP A 45 -11.42 -2.58 1.98
N ARG A 46 -10.15 -2.88 1.65
CA ARG A 46 -9.64 -4.25 1.51
C ARG A 46 -8.14 -4.31 1.81
N GLU A 47 -7.67 -5.35 2.48
CA GLU A 47 -6.24 -5.56 2.63
C GLU A 47 -5.59 -6.05 1.33
N CYS A 48 -4.37 -5.57 1.08
CA CYS A 48 -3.52 -5.98 -0.02
C CYS A 48 -2.07 -5.90 0.46
N PRO A 49 -1.60 -6.92 1.17
CA PRO A 49 -0.24 -6.92 1.68
C PRO A 49 0.87 -6.74 0.63
N PRO A 50 0.73 -7.17 -0.64
CA PRO A 50 1.68 -6.83 -1.69
C PRO A 50 1.87 -5.32 -1.92
N VAL A 51 0.81 -4.51 -1.73
CA VAL A 51 0.89 -3.05 -1.81
C VAL A 51 1.67 -2.47 -0.63
N ASP A 52 1.40 -2.97 0.59
CA ASP A 52 2.15 -2.58 1.79
C ASP A 52 3.65 -2.90 1.62
N ALA A 53 3.98 -4.11 1.16
CA ALA A 53 5.35 -4.53 0.90
C ALA A 53 6.04 -3.63 -0.12
N TYR A 54 5.39 -3.36 -1.25
CA TYR A 54 5.91 -2.44 -2.26
C TYR A 54 6.21 -1.04 -1.71
N ILE A 55 5.28 -0.48 -0.93
CA ILE A 55 5.44 0.85 -0.34
C ILE A 55 6.65 0.84 0.59
N VAL A 56 6.80 -0.18 1.45
CA VAL A 56 7.95 -0.33 2.34
C VAL A 56 9.26 -0.43 1.54
N GLU A 57 9.32 -1.27 0.51
CA GLU A 57 10.53 -1.42 -0.30
C GLU A 57 10.94 -0.09 -0.98
N LYS A 58 9.96 0.67 -1.50
CA LYS A 58 10.22 1.98 -2.11
C LYS A 58 10.65 3.05 -1.11
N VAL A 59 10.04 3.06 0.08
CA VAL A 59 10.30 4.05 1.12
C VAL A 59 11.68 3.85 1.76
N PHE A 60 12.06 2.61 2.03
CA PHE A 60 13.27 2.28 2.77
C PHE A 60 14.45 1.82 1.90
N GLY A 61 14.24 1.61 0.60
CA GLY A 61 15.31 1.31 -0.35
C GLY A 61 15.93 -0.08 -0.20
N PHE A 62 15.24 -1.02 0.45
CA PHE A 62 15.65 -2.42 0.55
C PHE A 62 14.53 -3.36 0.08
N LYS A 63 14.91 -4.54 -0.40
CA LYS A 63 13.93 -5.60 -0.72
C LYS A 63 13.59 -6.41 0.51
N LEU A 64 12.30 -6.67 0.72
CA LEU A 64 11.82 -7.58 1.74
C LEU A 64 12.14 -9.02 1.31
N ARG A 65 13.35 -9.50 1.63
CA ARG A 65 13.71 -10.91 1.43
C ARG A 65 12.90 -11.78 2.39
N GLY A 66 12.02 -12.62 1.86
CA GLY A 66 11.43 -13.75 2.61
C GLY A 66 10.00 -13.56 3.13
N CYS A 67 9.31 -12.48 2.80
CA CYS A 67 7.87 -12.40 3.05
C CYS A 67 7.12 -13.07 1.90
N ASN A 68 6.89 -14.39 2.01
CA ASN A 68 5.78 -15.02 1.29
C ASN A 68 4.50 -14.39 1.86
N ILE A 69 3.96 -13.39 1.17
CA ILE A 69 2.65 -12.86 1.52
C ILE A 69 1.64 -13.57 0.64
N ASP A 70 1.39 -14.81 0.99
CA ASP A 70 0.27 -15.59 0.46
C ASP A 70 -1.00 -14.89 0.95
N GLY A 71 -1.74 -14.29 0.01
CA GLY A 71 -2.94 -13.52 0.26
C GLY A 71 -4.18 -14.36 0.51
#